data_AF-A0A9X4RW07-F1
#
_entry.id   AF-A0A9X4RW07-F1
#
_cell.length_a   1.000
_cell.length_b   1.000
_cell.length_c   1.000
_cell.angle_alpha   90.00
_cell.angle_beta   90.00
_cell.angle_gamma   90.00
#
_symmetry.space_group_name_H-M   'P 1'
#
loop_
_entity.id
_entity.type
_entity.pdbx_description
1 polymer ?
#
loop_
_entity_poly.entity_id
_entity_poly.type
_entity_poly.pdbx_seq_one_letter_code
_entity_poly.pdbx_strand_id
1 'polypeptide(L)'
;MIKKVFFTLALFFSFIFVQAQQDYMDKIAEEVCECISGKHNDNTELFKMELGMCVIQATKNYHTELKRDYGVDASNLNGTEGGNWVKSLGFV
;
A
#
# COMPACT_ATOMS: atom_id res chain seq x y z
N MET A 1 -31.71 -23.28 28.23
CA MET A 1 -31.55 -23.05 26.78
C MET A 1 -30.82 -21.74 26.45
N ILE A 2 -31.01 -20.65 27.21
CA ILE A 2 -30.36 -19.34 27.02
C ILE A 2 -28.81 -19.36 26.94
N LYS A 3 -28.14 -20.21 27.73
CA LYS A 3 -26.66 -20.32 27.72
C LYS A 3 -26.08 -20.80 26.38
N LYS A 4 -26.82 -21.66 25.65
CA LYS A 4 -26.40 -22.15 24.33
C LYS A 4 -26.61 -21.09 23.25
N VAL A 5 -27.67 -20.29 23.36
CA VAL A 5 -27.93 -19.16 22.45
C VAL A 5 -26.85 -18.09 22.58
N PHE A 6 -26.39 -17.79 23.81
CA PHE A 6 -25.33 -16.81 24.04
C PHE A 6 -23.98 -17.25 23.46
N PHE A 7 -23.63 -18.54 23.58
CA PHE A 7 -22.41 -19.10 23.00
C PHE A 7 -22.43 -19.08 21.46
N THR A 8 -23.59 -19.32 20.86
CA THR A 8 -23.74 -19.33 19.39
C THR A 8 -23.68 -17.91 18.81
N LEU A 9 -24.20 -16.91 19.55
CA LEU A 9 -24.19 -15.51 19.12
C LEU A 9 -22.79 -14.87 19.20
N ALA A 10 -21.99 -15.25 20.19
CA ALA A 10 -20.60 -14.80 20.32
C ALA A 10 -19.71 -15.28 19.16
N LEU A 11 -19.93 -16.50 18.68
CA LEU A 11 -19.18 -17.11 17.56
C LEU A 11 -19.48 -16.42 16.21
N PHE A 12 -20.69 -15.90 16.03
CA PHE A 12 -21.07 -15.15 14.83
C PHE A 12 -20.45 -13.74 14.78
N PHE A 13 -20.21 -13.11 15.93
CA PHE A 13 -19.67 -11.75 16.00
C PHE A 13 -18.17 -11.69 15.62
N SER A 14 -17.43 -12.78 15.81
CA SER A 14 -16.01 -12.85 15.48
C SER A 14 -15.72 -12.87 13.96
N PHE A 15 -16.68 -13.28 13.13
CA PHE A 15 -16.47 -13.38 11.68
C PHE A 15 -16.55 -12.03 10.94
N ILE A 16 -17.15 -11.01 11.54
CA ILE A 16 -17.42 -9.73 10.87
C ILE A 16 -16.15 -8.86 10.80
N PHE A 17 -15.19 -9.05 11.71
CA PHE A 17 -14.00 -8.20 11.79
C PHE A 17 -12.89 -8.51 10.78
N VAL A 18 -12.91 -9.69 10.14
CA VAL A 18 -11.85 -10.13 9.22
C VAL A 18 -11.90 -9.41 7.86
N GLN A 19 -13.07 -8.92 7.44
CA GLN A 19 -13.27 -8.32 6.11
C GLN A 19 -12.89 -6.83 6.02
N ALA A 20 -12.49 -6.19 7.13
CA ALA A 20 -12.31 -4.74 7.20
C ALA A 20 -10.85 -4.24 7.12
N GLN A 21 -9.87 -5.14 6.96
CA GLN A 21 -8.46 -4.78 6.75
C GLN A 21 -8.02 -5.17 5.34
N GLN A 22 -8.49 -4.47 4.33
CA GLN A 22 -7.71 -4.43 3.09
C GLN A 22 -6.49 -3.56 3.39
N ASP A 23 -5.30 -4.17 3.36
CA ASP A 23 -4.06 -3.49 3.70
C ASP A 23 -3.88 -2.29 2.73
N TYR A 24 -3.49 -1.13 3.24
CA TYR A 24 -3.27 0.02 2.37
C TYR A 24 -2.10 -0.22 1.40
N MET A 25 -1.20 -1.14 1.72
CA MET A 25 -0.16 -1.63 0.81
C MET A 25 -0.76 -2.40 -0.37
N ASP A 26 -1.84 -3.15 -0.18
CA ASP A 26 -2.54 -3.82 -1.28
C ASP A 26 -3.18 -2.78 -2.22
N LYS A 27 -3.75 -1.71 -1.65
CA LYS A 27 -4.31 -0.60 -2.44
C LYS A 27 -3.23 0.14 -3.22
N ILE A 28 -2.07 0.40 -2.62
CA ILE A 28 -0.91 0.96 -3.33
C ILE A 28 -0.51 0.03 -4.49
N ALA A 29 -0.43 -1.27 -4.26
CA ALA A 29 -0.07 -2.23 -5.30
C ALA A 29 -1.09 -2.25 -6.45
N GLU A 30 -2.39 -2.18 -6.14
CA GLU A 30 -3.47 -2.07 -7.13
C GLU A 30 -3.33 -0.78 -7.95
N GLU A 31 -3.17 0.38 -7.30
CA GLU A 31 -2.97 1.67 -7.97
C GLU A 31 -1.72 1.69 -8.86
N VAL A 32 -0.62 1.06 -8.43
CA VAL A 32 0.60 0.93 -9.24
C VAL A 32 0.35 0.03 -10.45
N CYS A 33 -0.33 -1.10 -10.26
CA CYS A 33 -0.68 -2.01 -11.35
C CYS A 33 -1.59 -1.33 -12.37
N GLU A 34 -2.58 -0.56 -11.93
CA GLU A 34 -3.44 0.22 -12.81
C GLU A 34 -2.66 1.29 -13.58
N CYS A 35 -1.73 2.00 -12.91
CA CYS A 35 -0.92 3.03 -13.53
C CYS A 35 0.02 2.47 -14.60
N ILE A 36 0.65 1.32 -14.37
CA ILE A 36 1.58 0.70 -15.33
C ILE A 36 0.86 -0.14 -16.39
N SER A 37 -0.40 -0.52 -16.15
CA SER A 37 -1.20 -1.28 -17.11
C SER A 37 -1.31 -0.53 -18.44
N GLY A 38 -0.94 -1.18 -19.53
CA GLY A 38 -0.93 -0.58 -20.86
C GLY A 38 0.27 0.33 -21.16
N LYS A 39 1.15 0.59 -20.18
CA LYS A 39 2.47 1.18 -20.42
C LYS A 39 3.44 0.05 -20.74
N HIS A 40 3.77 -0.11 -22.01
CA HIS A 40 4.82 -1.03 -22.45
C HIS A 40 5.91 -0.22 -23.13
N ASN A 41 7.14 -0.39 -22.66
CA ASN A 41 8.31 0.24 -23.24
C ASN A 41 9.39 -0.81 -23.43
N ASP A 42 9.78 -1.04 -24.69
CA ASP A 42 10.83 -1.99 -25.06
C ASP A 42 12.18 -1.62 -24.42
N ASN A 43 12.36 -0.35 -24.07
CA ASN A 43 13.49 0.11 -23.27
C ASN A 43 13.22 -0.13 -21.78
N THR A 44 13.92 -1.12 -21.24
CA THR A 44 13.82 -1.52 -19.82
C THR A 44 14.10 -0.38 -18.84
N GLU A 45 15.00 0.55 -19.15
CA GLU A 45 15.30 1.68 -18.26
C GLU A 45 14.16 2.70 -18.23
N LEU A 46 13.54 2.96 -19.38
CA LEU A 46 12.35 3.81 -19.45
C LEU A 46 11.16 3.17 -18.74
N PHE A 47 10.98 1.85 -18.90
CA PHE A 47 9.93 1.12 -18.18
C PHE A 47 10.11 1.16 -16.67
N LYS A 48 11.36 0.99 -16.17
CA LYS A 48 11.66 1.14 -14.73
C LYS A 48 11.35 2.53 -14.21
N MET A 49 11.66 3.57 -15.00
CA MET A 49 11.36 4.95 -14.64
C MET A 49 9.83 5.18 -14.55
N GLU A 50 9.08 4.68 -15.53
CA GLU A 50 7.61 4.75 -15.54
C GLU A 50 7.01 4.02 -14.32
N LEU A 51 7.51 2.82 -14.01
CA LEU A 51 7.10 2.07 -12.82
C LEU A 51 7.40 2.85 -11.54
N GLY A 52 8.60 3.42 -11.40
CA GLY A 52 8.98 4.24 -10.25
C GLY A 52 8.07 5.47 -10.09
N MET A 53 7.67 6.10 -11.19
CA MET A 53 6.70 7.21 -11.17
C MET A 53 5.30 6.76 -10.71
N CYS A 54 4.85 5.58 -11.11
CA CYS A 54 3.59 5.01 -10.64
C CYS A 54 3.62 4.74 -9.13
N VAL A 55 4.72 4.18 -8.62
CA VAL A 55 4.92 3.96 -7.17
C VAL A 55 4.85 5.29 -6.41
N ILE A 56 5.58 6.31 -6.87
CA ILE A 56 5.55 7.66 -6.27
C ILE A 56 4.16 8.27 -6.29
N GLN A 57 3.39 8.06 -7.36
CA GLN A 57 2.05 8.62 -7.48
C GLN A 57 1.06 7.96 -6.50
N ALA A 58 1.05 6.63 -6.44
CA ALA A 58 0.16 5.88 -5.55
C ALA A 58 0.40 6.22 -4.08
N THR A 59 1.67 6.34 -3.68
CA THR A 59 2.04 6.48 -2.27
C THR A 59 1.73 7.86 -1.67
N LYS A 60 1.50 8.89 -2.51
CA LYS A 60 1.09 10.23 -2.05
C LYS A 60 -0.21 10.20 -1.25
N ASN A 61 -1.15 9.34 -1.63
CA ASN A 61 -2.44 9.22 -0.96
C ASN A 61 -2.34 8.56 0.42
N TYR A 62 -1.24 7.86 0.69
CA TYR A 62 -1.02 7.06 1.90
C TYR A 62 0.18 7.55 2.73
N HIS A 63 0.58 8.83 2.57
CA HIS A 63 1.74 9.40 3.24
C HIS A 63 1.66 9.31 4.77
N THR A 64 0.45 9.35 5.34
CA THR A 64 0.25 9.27 6.80
C THR A 64 0.49 7.85 7.31
N GLU A 65 -0.05 6.84 6.61
CA GLU A 65 0.12 5.43 6.89
C GLU A 65 1.59 5.02 6.73
N LEU A 66 2.23 5.42 5.63
CA LEU A 66 3.64 5.17 5.36
C LEU A 66 4.56 5.81 6.39
N LYS A 67 4.23 7.02 6.86
CA LYS A 67 4.99 7.69 7.94
C LYS A 67 4.82 6.97 9.26
N ARG A 68 3.60 6.50 9.58
CA ARG A 68 3.31 5.77 10.82
C ARG A 68 4.02 4.41 10.87
N ASP A 69 3.98 3.66 9.78
CA ASP A 69 4.37 2.24 9.78
C ASP A 69 5.83 2.03 9.36
N TYR A 70 6.38 2.93 8.52
CA TYR A 70 7.75 2.82 7.99
C TYR A 70 8.65 4.03 8.31
N GLY A 71 8.13 5.09 8.94
CA GLY A 71 8.90 6.31 9.23
C GLY A 71 9.20 7.14 7.97
N VAL A 72 8.44 6.90 6.91
CA VAL A 72 8.70 7.39 5.56
C VAL A 72 7.79 8.58 5.25
N ASP A 73 8.36 9.76 5.04
CA ASP A 73 7.60 10.97 4.68
C ASP A 73 7.47 11.11 3.17
N ALA A 74 6.32 10.71 2.61
CA ALA A 74 6.03 10.79 1.17
C ALA A 74 5.52 12.15 0.70
N SER A 75 5.35 13.11 1.62
CA SER A 75 4.84 14.44 1.28
C SER A 75 5.88 15.30 0.57
N ASN A 76 7.17 14.96 0.71
CA ASN A 76 8.28 15.72 0.15
C ASN A 76 9.35 14.78 -0.42
N LEU A 77 9.32 14.61 -1.75
CA LEU A 77 10.23 13.69 -2.46
C LEU A 77 11.41 14.41 -3.13
N ASN A 78 11.74 15.63 -2.67
CA ASN A 78 12.84 16.40 -3.24
C ASN A 78 14.20 15.98 -2.65
N GLY A 79 15.23 15.95 -3.50
CA GLY A 79 16.63 15.75 -3.08
C GLY A 79 16.88 14.50 -2.24
N THR A 80 17.57 14.68 -1.11
CA THR A 80 18.02 13.63 -0.18
C THR A 80 16.87 12.83 0.45
N GLU A 81 15.70 13.44 0.61
CA GLU A 81 14.52 12.80 1.23
C GLU A 81 13.94 11.73 0.29
N GLY A 82 13.89 11.99 -1.01
CA GLY A 82 13.50 11.01 -2.02
C GLY A 82 14.45 9.79 -2.08
N GLY A 83 15.76 10.01 -1.86
CA GLY A 83 16.75 8.92 -1.81
C GLY A 83 16.58 8.00 -0.59
N ASN A 84 16.29 8.58 0.59
CA ASN A 84 15.96 7.79 1.78
C ASN A 84 14.65 7.01 1.61
N TRP A 85 13.69 7.59 0.89
CA TRP A 85 12.42 6.96 0.57
C TRP A 85 12.58 5.64 -0.20
N VAL A 86 13.38 5.68 -1.27
CA VAL A 86 13.71 4.51 -2.11
C VAL A 86 14.41 3.41 -1.29
N LYS A 87 15.30 3.81 -0.38
CA LYS A 87 16.04 2.89 0.48
C LYS A 87 15.14 2.21 1.53
N SER A 88 14.23 2.94 2.15
CA SER A 88 13.29 2.38 3.14
C SER A 88 12.31 1.37 2.52
N LEU A 89 12.06 1.47 1.22
CA LEU A 89 11.22 0.53 0.48
C LEU A 89 11.98 -0.65 -0.13
N GLY A 90 13.30 -0.73 0.06
CA GLY A 90 14.12 -1.86 -0.41
C GLY A 90 14.39 -1.88 -1.91
N PHE A 91 14.26 -0.74 -2.60
CA PHE A 91 14.55 -0.62 -4.04
C PHE A 91 16.06 -0.36 -4.35
N VAL A 92 16.90 -0.18 -3.33
CA VAL A 92 18.36 0.06 -3.41
C VAL A 92 19.11 -0.80 -2.42
#